data_AF-A0A947W8B1-F1
#
_entry.id   AF-A0A947W8B1-F1
#
_cell.length_a   1.000
_cell.length_b   1.000
_cell.length_c   1.000
_cell.angle_alpha   90.00
_cell.angle_beta   90.00
_cell.angle_gamma   90.00
#
_symmetry.space_group_name_H-M   'P 1'
#
loop_
_entity.id
_entity.type
_entity.pdbx_description
1 polymer ?
#
loop_
_entity_poly.entity_id
_entity_poly.type
_entity_poly.pdbx_seq_one_letter_code
_entity_poly.pdbx_strand_id
1 'polypeptide(L)' 'MYETSVKVIEFINMNPLFKGSAVTIAGLLALLFCYWMRKKWHEPFKGGFGVFVALSIFITLYGLYILIFRPQWWALPY' A
#
# COMPACT_ATOMS: atom_id res chain seq x y z
N MET A 1 29.24 7.10 -5.91
CA MET A 1 28.07 7.33 -5.03
C MET A 1 26.76 7.47 -5.80
N TYR A 2 26.70 8.18 -6.94
CA TYR A 2 25.48 8.29 -7.74
C TYR A 2 25.00 6.97 -8.37
N GLU A 3 25.91 6.13 -8.86
CA GLU A 3 25.54 4.87 -9.54
C GLU A 3 24.77 3.89 -8.64
N THR A 4 25.10 3.84 -7.35
CA THR A 4 24.43 2.95 -6.39
C THR A 4 22.98 3.42 -6.14
N SER A 5 22.77 4.74 -6.00
CA SER A 5 21.43 5.31 -5.81
C SER A 5 20.53 5.10 -7.04
N VAL A 6 21.09 5.26 -8.25
CA VAL A 6 20.35 5.02 -9.50
C VAL A 6 19.94 3.55 -9.62
N LYS A 7 20.85 2.60 -9.33
CA LYS A 7 20.54 1.17 -9.35
C LYS A 7 19.49 0.75 -8.32
N VAL A 8 19.47 1.38 -7.15
CA VAL A 8 18.43 1.13 -6.14
C VAL A 8 17.07 1.65 -6.59
N ILE A 9 17.01 2.85 -7.16
CA ILE A 9 15.76 3.41 -7.71
C ILE A 9 15.24 2.55 -8.87
N GLU A 10 16.14 2.11 -9.74
CA GLU A 10 15.81 1.24 -10.87
C GLU A 10 15.30 -0.13 -10.38
N PHE A 11 15.94 -0.74 -9.38
CA PHE A 11 15.46 -1.97 -8.76
C PHE A 11 14.07 -1.81 -8.12
N ILE A 12 13.86 -0.74 -7.36
CA ILE A 12 12.57 -0.42 -6.72
C ILE A 12 11.47 -0.20 -7.78
N ASN A 13 11.80 0.43 -8.89
CA ASN A 13 10.82 0.78 -9.92
C ASN A 13 10.55 -0.38 -10.91
N MET A 14 11.55 -1.21 -11.18
CA MET A 14 11.44 -2.34 -12.11
C MET A 14 10.90 -3.60 -11.43
N ASN A 15 10.93 -3.69 -10.09
CA ASN A 15 10.47 -4.88 -9.38
C ASN A 15 8.97 -4.80 -9.02
N PRO A 16 8.09 -5.49 -9.76
CA PRO A 16 6.65 -5.48 -9.49
C PRO A 16 6.28 -6.02 -8.10
N LEU A 17 7.07 -6.95 -7.56
CA LEU A 17 6.86 -7.50 -6.22
C LEU A 17 7.16 -6.45 -5.15
N PHE A 18 8.18 -5.61 -5.37
CA PHE A 18 8.49 -4.52 -4.44
C PHE A 18 7.36 -3.48 -4.40
N LYS A 19 6.81 -3.11 -5.56
CA LYS A 19 5.66 -2.20 -5.65
C LYS A 19 4.41 -2.75 -4.98
N GLY A 20 4.03 -3.99 -5.30
CA GLY A 20 2.86 -4.62 -4.70
C GLY A 20 2.99 -4.80 -3.18
N SER A 21 4.18 -5.17 -2.69
CA SER A 21 4.43 -5.33 -1.26
C SER A 21 4.43 -3.99 -0.53
N ALA A 22 5.04 -2.95 -1.10
CA ALA A 22 5.01 -1.59 -0.55
C ALA A 22 3.57 -1.06 -0.41
N VAL A 23 2.72 -1.24 -1.43
CA VAL A 23 1.31 -0.82 -1.39
C VAL A 23 0.52 -1.59 -0.35
N THR A 24 0.75 -2.90 -0.23
CA THR A 24 0.11 -3.74 0.78
C THR A 24 0.51 -3.33 2.20
N ILE A 25 1.80 -3.06 2.43
CA ILE A 25 2.32 -2.57 3.72
C ILE A 25 1.73 -1.20 4.06
N ALA A 26 1.67 -0.29 3.08
CA ALA A 26 1.07 1.03 3.28
C ALA A 26 -0.42 0.94 3.67
N GLY A 27 -1.18 0.05 3.01
CA GLY A 27 -2.57 -0.23 3.36
C GLY A 27 -2.73 -0.81 4.77
N LEU A 28 -1.88 -1.76 5.16
CA LEU A 28 -1.86 -2.32 6.51
C LEU A 28 -1.54 -1.26 7.58
N LEU A 29 -0.57 -0.38 7.32
CA LEU A 29 -0.25 0.74 8.20
C LEU A 29 -1.42 1.72 8.34
N ALA A 30 -2.13 2.01 7.25
CA ALA A 30 -3.33 2.84 7.29
C ALA A 30 -4.44 2.20 8.14
N LEU A 31 -4.64 0.88 8.03
CA LEU A 31 -5.59 0.15 8.88
C LEU A 31 -5.16 0.14 10.35
N LEU A 32 -3.87 -0.03 10.62
CA LEU A 32 -3.32 0.02 11.97
C LEU A 32 -3.48 1.43 12.58
N PHE A 33 -3.29 2.46 11.78
CA PHE A 33 -3.53 3.85 12.15
C PHE A 33 -5.01 4.12 12.44
N CYS A 34 -5.93 3.62 11.59
CA CYS A 34 -7.36 3.66 11.88
C CYS A 34 -7.73 2.96 13.18
N TYR A 35 -7.16 1.78 13.42
CA TYR A 35 -7.39 1.02 14.66
C TYR A 35 -6.90 1.79 15.88
N TRP A 36 -5.71 2.40 15.78
CA TRP A 36 -5.14 3.22 16.84
C TRP A 36 -5.96 4.49 17.10
N MET A 37 -6.39 5.20 16.05
CA MET A 37 -7.29 6.36 16.12
C MET A 37 -8.60 5.99 16.83
N ARG A 38 -9.24 4.89 16.40
CA ARG A 38 -10.49 4.40 17.02
C ARG A 38 -10.30 4.10 18.50
N LYS A 39 -9.19 3.47 18.89
CA LYS A 39 -8.90 3.10 20.28
C LYS A 39 -8.54 4.31 21.15
N LYS A 40 -7.79 5.28 20.63
CA LYS A 40 -7.25 6.40 21.42
C LYS A 40 -8.17 7.62 21.44
N TRP A 41 -8.91 7.89 20.36
CA TRP A 41 -9.70 9.11 20.20
C TRP A 41 -11.20 8.88 20.37
N HIS A 42 -11.66 7.62 20.52
CA HIS A 42 -13.09 7.27 20.57
C HIS A 42 -13.90 7.96 19.47
N GLU A 43 -13.27 8.14 18.30
CA GLU A 43 -13.84 8.95 17.24
C GLU A 43 -15.16 8.31 16.78
N PRO A 44 -16.28 9.04 16.81
CA PRO A 44 -17.52 8.50 16.28
C PRO A 44 -17.29 8.16 14.81
N PHE A 45 -17.85 7.04 14.35
CA PHE A 45 -17.83 6.63 12.94
C PHE A 45 -18.57 7.67 12.10
N LYS A 46 -17.92 8.80 11.84
CA LYS A 46 -18.35 9.81 10.87
C LYS A 46 -18.11 9.24 9.48
N GLY A 47 -18.99 9.57 8.53
CA GLY A 47 -18.94 9.01 7.17
C GLY A 47 -17.54 9.06 6.53
N GLY A 48 -16.79 10.16 6.74
CA GLY A 48 -15.41 10.30 6.23
C GLY A 48 -14.42 9.25 6.78
N PHE A 49 -14.51 8.90 8.06
CA PHE A 49 -13.66 7.87 8.66
C PHE A 49 -14.00 6.48 8.10
N GLY A 50 -15.29 6.18 7.93
CA GLY A 50 -15.75 4.93 7.32
C GLY A 50 -15.25 4.76 5.88
N VAL A 51 -15.30 5.84 5.08
CA VAL A 51 -14.76 5.85 3.72
C VAL A 51 -13.25 5.59 3.74
N PHE A 52 -12.50 6.26 4.62
CA PHE A 52 -11.06 6.06 4.73
C PHE A 52 -10.68 4.62 5.10
N VAL A 53 -11.41 3.99 6.03
CA VAL A 53 -11.23 2.57 6.38
C VAL A 53 -11.53 1.68 5.18
N ALA A 54 -12.67 1.87 4.51
CA ALA A 54 -13.05 1.07 3.35
C ALA A 54 -12.02 1.17 2.21
N LEU A 55 -11.52 2.38 1.95
CA LEU A 55 -10.51 2.65 0.93
C LEU A 55 -9.16 2.01 1.30
N SER A 56 -8.78 2.04 2.58
CA SER A 56 -7.58 1.35 3.08
C SER A 56 -7.68 -0.17 2.96
N ILE A 57 -8.84 -0.75 3.28
CA ILE A 57 -9.11 -2.20 3.07
C ILE A 57 -9.00 -2.52 1.58
N PHE A 58 -9.64 -1.72 0.72
CA PHE A 58 -9.61 -1.91 -0.72
C PHE A 58 -8.19 -1.87 -1.28
N ILE A 59 -7.38 -0.87 -0.91
CA ILE A 59 -5.97 -0.76 -1.33
C ILE A 59 -5.17 -1.98 -0.86
N THR A 60 -5.37 -2.41 0.39
CA THR A 60 -4.65 -3.56 0.95
C THR A 60 -4.98 -4.85 0.19
N LEU A 61 -6.28 -5.13 -0.02
CA LEU A 61 -6.73 -6.32 -0.72
C LEU A 61 -6.35 -6.30 -2.21
N TYR A 62 -6.45 -5.13 -2.85
CA TYR A 62 -6.06 -4.96 -4.24
C TYR A 62 -4.54 -5.13 -4.42
N GLY A 63 -3.74 -4.53 -3.55
CA GLY A 63 -2.28 -4.72 -3.51
C GLY A 63 -1.91 -6.18 -3.34
N LEU A 64 -2.54 -6.88 -2.39
CA LEU A 64 -2.31 -8.31 -2.13
C LEU A 64 -2.75 -9.18 -3.31
N TYR A 65 -3.91 -8.89 -3.90
CA TYR A 65 -4.43 -9.63 -5.07
C TYR A 65 -3.48 -9.53 -6.24
N ILE A 66 -3.01 -8.33 -6.58
CA ILE A 66 -2.06 -8.17 -7.68
C ILE A 66 -0.74 -8.87 -7.35
N LEU A 67 -0.25 -8.76 -6.11
CA LEU A 67 0.99 -9.42 -5.70
C LEU A 67 0.93 -10.95 -5.89
N ILE A 68 -0.20 -11.58 -5.56
CA ILE A 68 -0.37 -13.04 -5.62
C ILE A 68 -0.70 -13.51 -7.04
N PHE A 69 -1.66 -12.87 -7.71
CA PHE A 69 -2.25 -13.40 -8.94
C PHE A 69 -1.71 -12.78 -10.23
N ARG A 70 -1.26 -11.52 -10.19
CA ARG A 70 -0.87 -10.75 -11.38
C ARG A 70 0.28 -9.77 -11.11
N PRO A 71 1.44 -10.23 -10.59
CA PRO A 71 2.53 -9.31 -10.26
C PRO A 71 2.98 -8.46 -11.47
N GLN A 72 2.93 -9.02 -12.68
CA GLN A 72 3.24 -8.28 -13.91
C GLN A 72 2.37 -7.03 -14.18
N TRP A 73 1.22 -6.84 -13.51
CA TRP A 73 0.41 -5.63 -13.67
C TRP A 73 1.04 -4.37 -13.03
N TRP A 74 2.03 -4.55 -12.14
CA TRP A 74 2.84 -3.46 -11.63
C TRP A 74 4.04 -3.13 -12.52
N ALA A 75 4.32 -3.96 -13.53
CA ALA A 75 5.30 -3.62 -14.55
C ALA A 75 4.74 -2.46 -15.37
N LEU A 76 5.59 -1.47 -15.63
CA LEU A 76 5.21 -0.41 -16.54
C LEU A 76 5.08 -0.98 -17.96
N PRO A 77 4.24 -0.40 -18.84
CA PRO A 77 3.91 -0.96 -20.15
C PRO A 77 5.04 -0.89 -21.19
N TYR A 78 6.30 -0.95 -20.77
CA TYR A 78 7.48 -0.85 -21.63
C TYR A 78 8.48 -1.99 -21.36
#